data_AF-A0A5C7AB01-F1
#
_entry.id   AF-A0A5C7AB01-F1
#
_cell.length_a   1.000
_cell.length_b   1.000
_cell.length_c   1.000
_cell.angle_alpha   90.00
_cell.angle_beta   90.00
_cell.angle_gamma   90.00
#
_symmetry.space_group_name_H-M   'P 1'
#
loop_
_entity.id
_entity.type
_entity.pdbx_description
1 polymer ?
#
loop_
_entity_poly.entity_id
_entity_poly.type
_entity_poly.pdbx_seq_one_letter_code
_entity_poly.pdbx_strand_id
1 'polypeptide(L)'
;MKKLIYAFILLGGLIYLSPSEVMAQVVSTSTADAKTQEKIEKSKVQLEKYKEDHRKAVEKLAKARADYDKKNSAGKLSPNDVEKITKKMSKQSKSIEKLDKKMRKLEEYIKKNT
;
A
#
# COMPACT_ATOMS: atom_id res chain seq x y z
N MET A 1 -59.22 -34.36 -34.73
CA MET A 1 -58.11 -33.51 -34.24
C MET A 1 -58.42 -32.98 -32.83
N LYS A 2 -58.37 -33.82 -31.79
CA LYS A 2 -58.70 -33.41 -30.39
C LYS A 2 -57.62 -33.79 -29.36
N LYS A 3 -56.47 -34.33 -29.80
CA LYS A 3 -55.40 -34.83 -28.92
C LYS A 3 -54.17 -33.92 -28.83
N LEU A 4 -54.16 -32.78 -29.54
CA LEU A 4 -53.01 -31.87 -29.60
C LEU A 4 -53.12 -30.62 -28.71
N ILE A 5 -54.27 -30.39 -28.07
CA ILE A 5 -54.48 -29.17 -27.24
C ILE A 5 -54.01 -29.38 -25.79
N TYR A 6 -53.93 -30.63 -25.31
CA TYR A 6 -53.55 -30.91 -23.92
C TYR A 6 -52.05 -30.84 -23.63
N ALA A 7 -51.19 -30.75 -24.66
CA ALA A 7 -49.73 -30.69 -24.48
C ALA A 7 -49.25 -29.29 -24.05
N PHE A 8 -49.99 -28.21 -24.35
CA PHE A 8 -49.58 -26.85 -24.00
C PHE A 8 -49.96 -26.44 -22.57
N ILE A 9 -50.94 -27.10 -21.95
CA ILE A 9 -51.37 -26.78 -20.57
C ILE A 9 -50.43 -27.41 -19.52
N LEU A 10 -49.73 -28.50 -19.85
CA LEU A 10 -48.76 -29.13 -18.95
C LEU A 10 -47.41 -28.40 -18.88
N LEU A 11 -47.03 -27.61 -19.89
CA LEU A 11 -45.75 -26.90 -19.91
C LEU A 11 -45.81 -25.50 -19.29
N GLY A 12 -47.00 -24.88 -19.20
CA GLY A 12 -47.18 -23.55 -18.62
C GLY A 12 -47.39 -23.52 -17.10
N GLY A 13 -47.72 -24.65 -16.47
CA GLY A 13 -48.06 -24.72 -15.05
C GLY A 13 -46.87 -24.82 -14.08
N LEU A 14 -45.66 -25.12 -14.57
CA LEU A 14 -44.47 -25.30 -13.72
C LEU A 14 -43.74 -24.00 -13.38
N ILE A 15 -44.10 -22.88 -13.99
CA ILE A 15 -43.45 -21.58 -13.74
C ILE A 15 -44.00 -20.90 -12.46
N TYR A 16 -45.13 -21.38 -11.91
CA TYR A 16 -45.82 -20.75 -10.79
C TYR A 16 -45.55 -21.37 -9.40
N LEU A 17 -44.71 -22.40 -9.30
CA LEU A 17 -44.48 -23.13 -8.04
C LEU A 17 -43.02 -23.21 -7.59
N SER A 18 -42.25 -22.19 -7.90
CA SER A 18 -41.06 -21.88 -7.10
C SER A 18 -41.15 -20.42 -6.71
N PRO A 19 -41.19 -20.06 -5.42
CA PRO A 19 -40.58 -18.82 -5.03
C PRO A 19 -39.11 -19.05 -5.39
N SER A 20 -38.69 -18.59 -6.56
CA SER A 20 -37.35 -18.05 -6.63
C SER A 20 -37.36 -16.98 -5.55
N GLU A 21 -36.91 -17.38 -4.37
CA GLU A 21 -36.16 -16.48 -3.53
C GLU A 21 -35.16 -15.88 -4.50
N VAL A 22 -35.50 -14.68 -4.97
CA VAL A 22 -34.53 -13.78 -5.53
C VAL A 22 -33.58 -13.65 -4.37
N MET A 23 -32.55 -14.51 -4.39
CA MET A 23 -31.32 -14.32 -3.68
C MET A 23 -30.84 -13.00 -4.25
N ALA A 24 -31.40 -11.91 -3.71
CA ALA A 24 -30.75 -10.64 -3.64
C ALA A 24 -29.44 -11.05 -3.02
N GLN A 25 -28.45 -11.20 -3.90
CA GLN A 25 -27.08 -11.36 -3.50
C GLN A 25 -26.87 -10.16 -2.61
N VAL A 26 -26.92 -10.40 -1.30
CA VAL A 26 -26.39 -9.48 -0.32
C VAL A 26 -24.92 -9.53 -0.68
N VAL A 27 -24.55 -8.66 -1.61
CA VAL A 27 -23.18 -8.26 -1.83
C VAL A 27 -22.84 -7.64 -0.50
N SER A 28 -22.37 -8.50 0.42
CA SER A 28 -21.68 -8.07 1.62
C SER A 28 -20.60 -7.15 1.10
N THR A 29 -20.83 -5.85 1.23
CA THR A 29 -19.89 -4.78 0.95
C THR A 29 -18.74 -4.79 1.97
N SER A 30 -18.35 -5.96 2.47
CA SER A 30 -17.34 -6.14 3.52
C SER A 30 -16.13 -6.98 3.08
N THR A 31 -16.08 -7.45 1.83
CA THR A 31 -14.85 -7.99 1.27
C THR A 31 -14.28 -6.92 0.34
N ALA A 32 -13.18 -6.30 0.75
CA ALA A 32 -12.37 -5.47 -0.15
C ALA A 32 -12.20 -6.24 -1.47
N ASP A 33 -12.53 -5.59 -2.60
CA ASP A 33 -12.51 -6.25 -3.91
C ASP A 33 -11.13 -6.89 -4.17
N ALA A 34 -11.07 -7.93 -4.99
CA ALA A 34 -9.81 -8.64 -5.26
C ALA A 34 -8.67 -7.69 -5.70
N LYS A 35 -9.00 -6.60 -6.43
CA LYS A 35 -8.01 -5.58 -6.82
C LYS A 35 -7.51 -4.75 -5.64
N THR A 36 -8.36 -4.50 -4.64
CA THR A 36 -8.02 -3.78 -3.41
C THR A 36 -7.10 -4.64 -2.54
N GLN A 37 -7.38 -5.95 -2.42
CA GLN A 37 -6.48 -6.89 -1.73
C GLN A 37 -5.11 -6.98 -2.41
N GLU A 38 -5.08 -7.06 -3.75
CA GLU A 38 -3.82 -7.06 -4.52
C GLU A 38 -3.02 -5.76 -4.28
N LYS A 39 -3.70 -4.61 -4.25
CA LYS A 39 -3.05 -3.31 -3.95
C LYS A 39 -2.53 -3.25 -2.51
N ILE A 40 -3.25 -3.80 -1.54
CA ILE A 40 -2.81 -3.86 -0.14
C ILE A 40 -1.54 -4.70 -0.04
N GLU A 41 -1.49 -5.87 -0.69
CA GLU A 41 -0.32 -6.74 -0.63
C GLU A 41 0.90 -6.11 -1.30
N LYS A 42 0.71 -5.49 -2.48
CA LYS A 42 1.75 -4.67 -3.13
C LYS A 42 2.22 -3.52 -2.23
N SER A 43 1.29 -2.90 -1.50
CA SER A 43 1.62 -1.83 -0.55
C SER A 43 2.45 -2.38 0.61
N LYS A 44 2.13 -3.53 1.20
CA LYS A 44 2.96 -4.15 2.26
C LYS A 44 4.38 -4.43 1.79
N VAL A 45 4.54 -5.02 0.60
CA VAL A 45 5.86 -5.27 0.00
C VAL A 45 6.64 -3.95 -0.20
N GLN A 46 5.96 -2.92 -0.69
CA GLN A 46 6.57 -1.60 -0.87
C GLN A 46 6.91 -0.92 0.46
N LEU A 47 6.10 -1.13 1.50
CA LEU A 47 6.37 -0.63 2.85
C LEU A 47 7.67 -1.22 3.40
N GLU A 48 7.85 -2.54 3.29
CA GLU A 48 9.07 -3.21 3.74
C GLU A 48 10.30 -2.72 2.96
N LYS A 49 10.18 -2.49 1.66
CA LYS A 49 11.25 -1.86 0.87
C LYS A 49 11.58 -0.46 1.38
N TYR A 50 10.58 0.36 1.68
CA TYR A 50 10.82 1.71 2.21
C TYR A 50 11.41 1.72 3.61
N LYS A 51 11.03 0.77 4.48
CA LYS A 51 11.67 0.58 5.79
C LYS A 51 13.14 0.23 5.65
N GLU A 52 13.47 -0.66 4.71
CA GLU A 52 14.86 -1.03 4.45
C GLU A 52 15.69 0.14 3.88
N ASP A 53 15.11 0.87 2.93
CA ASP A 53 15.75 2.07 2.36
C ASP A 53 15.94 3.17 3.42
N HIS A 54 14.95 3.33 4.31
CA HIS A 54 15.01 4.25 5.44
C HIS A 54 16.14 3.88 6.40
N ARG A 55 16.18 2.62 6.83
CA ARG A 55 17.25 2.08 7.71
C ARG A 55 18.63 2.38 7.13
N LYS A 56 18.85 2.05 5.85
CA LYS A 56 20.12 2.33 5.15
C LYS A 56 20.44 3.82 5.07
N ALA A 57 19.44 4.67 4.83
CA ALA A 57 19.64 6.11 4.74
C ALA A 57 20.01 6.72 6.11
N VAL A 58 19.35 6.28 7.18
CA VAL A 58 19.66 6.68 8.56
C VAL A 58 21.07 6.24 8.95
N GLU A 59 21.43 4.99 8.66
CA GLU A 59 22.78 4.47 8.95
C GLU A 59 23.87 5.26 8.20
N LYS A 60 23.64 5.57 6.92
CA LYS A 60 24.56 6.41 6.13
C LYS A 60 24.70 7.82 6.70
N LEU A 61 23.60 8.42 7.16
CA LEU A 61 23.63 9.75 7.79
C LEU A 61 24.38 9.71 9.12
N ALA A 62 24.15 8.68 9.94
CA ALA A 62 24.85 8.49 11.21
C ALA A 62 26.37 8.35 11.00
N LYS A 63 26.79 7.53 10.03
CA LYS A 63 28.20 7.39 9.65
C LYS A 63 28.79 8.73 9.17
N ALA A 64 28.08 9.46 8.32
CA ALA A 64 28.52 10.76 7.84
C ALA A 64 28.68 11.79 8.98
N ARG A 65 27.78 11.78 9.97
CA ARG A 65 27.88 12.61 11.17
C ARG A 65 29.09 12.23 12.02
N ALA A 66 29.28 10.94 12.31
CA ALA A 66 30.42 10.48 13.08
C ALA A 66 31.77 10.84 12.41
N ASP A 67 31.87 10.66 11.09
CA ASP A 67 33.06 11.05 10.33
C ASP A 67 33.29 12.56 10.32
N TYR A 68 32.21 13.33 10.19
CA TYR A 68 32.26 14.79 10.27
C TYR A 68 32.75 15.23 11.65
N ASP A 69 32.15 14.75 12.73
CA ASP A 69 32.49 15.12 14.10
C ASP A 69 33.95 14.76 14.43
N LYS A 70 34.40 13.57 14.00
CA LYS A 70 35.79 13.13 14.16
C LYS A 70 36.78 14.04 13.41
N LYS A 71 36.47 14.46 12.19
CA LYS A 71 37.36 15.34 11.40
C LYS A 71 37.30 16.78 11.89
N ASN A 72 36.12 17.25 12.30
CA ASN A 72 35.90 18.60 12.80
C ASN A 72 36.63 18.82 14.13
N SER A 73 36.48 17.88 15.07
CA SER A 73 37.19 17.93 16.37
C SER A 73 38.70 17.85 16.22
N ALA A 74 39.20 17.16 15.19
CA ALA A 74 40.63 17.11 14.86
C ALA A 74 41.14 18.35 14.11
N GLY A 75 40.30 19.35 13.84
CA GLY A 75 40.67 20.55 13.07
C GLY A 75 41.02 20.26 11.60
N LYS A 76 40.62 19.11 11.06
CA LYS A 76 40.98 18.63 9.71
C LYS A 76 40.02 19.09 8.62
N LEU A 77 39.02 19.90 8.95
CA LEU A 77 38.04 20.41 8.00
C LEU A 77 38.26 21.90 7.77
N SER A 78 38.32 22.30 6.50
CA SER A 78 38.23 23.71 6.14
C SER A 78 36.78 24.20 6.26
N PRO A 79 36.54 25.52 6.37
CA PRO A 79 35.18 26.08 6.37
C PRO A 79 34.35 25.64 5.15
N ASN A 80 34.98 25.54 3.98
CA ASN A 80 34.33 25.07 2.76
C ASN A 80 33.94 23.59 2.83
N ASP A 81 34.78 22.75 3.46
CA ASP A 81 34.47 21.34 3.66
C ASP A 81 33.31 21.17 4.65
N VAL A 82 33.29 21.97 5.72
CA VAL A 82 32.19 22.02 6.67
C VAL A 82 30.87 22.34 5.97
N GLU A 83 30.83 23.39 5.15
CA GLU A 83 29.63 23.74 4.38
C GLU A 83 29.20 22.61 3.43
N LYS A 84 30.15 22.02 2.70
CA LYS A 84 29.86 20.95 1.74
C LYS A 84 29.31 19.69 2.42
N ILE A 85 29.90 19.28 3.55
CA ILE A 85 29.49 18.09 4.30
C ILE A 85 28.14 18.33 4.97
N THR A 86 27.94 19.48 5.62
CA THR A 86 26.64 19.84 6.24
C THR A 86 25.52 19.92 5.21
N LYS A 87 25.77 20.48 4.02
CA LYS A 87 24.81 20.49 2.91
C LYS A 87 24.46 19.08 2.41
N LYS A 88 25.43 18.17 2.33
CA LYS A 88 25.18 16.75 2.00
C LYS A 88 24.33 16.07 3.07
N MET A 89 24.66 16.24 4.35
CA MET A 89 23.89 15.69 5.47
C MET A 89 22.47 16.24 5.53
N SER A 90 22.27 17.52 5.22
CA SER A 90 20.95 18.15 5.10
C SER A 90 20.12 17.52 3.98
N LYS A 91 20.72 17.28 2.80
CA LYS A 91 20.04 16.58 1.69
C LYS A 91 19.66 15.15 2.06
N GLN A 92 20.55 14.42 2.75
CA GLN A 92 20.23 13.07 3.25
C GLN A 92 19.08 13.09 4.25
N SER A 93 19.08 14.04 5.19
CA SER A 93 18.01 14.22 6.17
C SER A 93 16.65 14.48 5.50
N LYS A 94 16.62 15.36 4.48
CA LYS A 94 15.41 15.61 3.67
C LYS A 94 14.94 14.37 2.90
N SER A 95 15.86 13.52 2.46
CA SER A 95 15.52 12.26 1.79
C SER A 95 14.86 11.28 2.77
N ILE A 96 15.39 11.19 3.99
CA ILE A 96 14.81 10.36 5.06
C ILE A 96 13.39 10.85 5.39
N GLU A 97 13.20 12.16 5.56
CA GLU A 97 11.87 12.73 5.83
C GLU A 97 10.86 12.42 4.71
N LYS A 98 11.30 12.45 3.45
CA LYS A 98 10.45 12.05 2.31
C LYS A 98 10.09 10.56 2.35
N LEU A 99 11.02 9.69 2.75
CA LEU A 99 10.75 8.26 2.93
C LEU A 99 9.75 8.05 4.07
N ASP A 100 9.92 8.73 5.21
CA ASP A 100 8.96 8.69 6.33
C ASP A 100 7.55 9.09 5.91
N LYS A 101 7.42 10.19 5.15
CA LYS A 101 6.11 10.62 4.63
C LYS A 101 5.49 9.59 3.68
N LYS A 102 6.30 8.92 2.86
CA LYS A 102 5.83 7.86 1.96
C LYS A 102 5.37 6.63 2.74
N MET A 103 6.15 6.20 3.75
CA MET A 103 5.78 5.08 4.62
C MET A 103 4.48 5.35 5.34
N ARG A 104 4.32 6.52 5.98
CA ARG A 104 3.07 6.90 6.68
C ARG A 104 1.86 6.88 5.76
N LYS A 105 1.97 7.44 4.56
CA LYS A 105 0.87 7.42 3.57
C LYS A 105 0.49 5.98 3.19
N LEU A 106 1.48 5.11 3.05
CA LEU A 106 1.26 3.71 2.71
C LEU A 106 0.63 2.93 3.88
N GLU A 107 1.10 3.17 5.10
CA GLU A 107 0.54 2.60 6.33
C GLU A 107 -0.91 3.04 6.54
N GLU A 108 -1.22 4.32 6.33
CA GLU A 108 -2.58 4.83 6.36
C GLU A 108 -3.46 4.19 5.28
N TYR A 109 -2.94 4.00 4.07
CA TYR A 109 -3.66 3.31 3.01
C TYR A 109 -3.97 1.86 3.40
N ILE A 110 -2.97 1.12 3.90
CA ILE A 110 -3.16 -0.27 4.34
C ILE A 110 -4.19 -0.31 5.47
N LYS A 111 -4.07 0.55 6.49
CA LYS A 111 -5.00 0.60 7.64
C LYS A 111 -6.43 0.97 7.27
N LYS A 112 -6.64 1.80 6.24
CA LYS A 112 -7.98 2.20 5.79
C LYS A 112 -8.68 1.14 4.94
N ASN A 113 -7.93 0.22 4.34
CA ASN A 113 -8.45 -0.77 3.40
C ASN A 113 -8.32 -2.22 3.89
N THR A 114 -7.73 -2.43 5.08
CA THR A 114 -7.69 -3.70 5.81
C THR A 114 -8.68 -3.64 6.96
#